data_AF-A0A919M4U0-F1
#
_entry.id   AF-A0A919M4U0-F1
#
_cell.length_a   1.000
_cell.length_b   1.000
_cell.length_c   1.000
_cell.angle_alpha   90.00
_cell.angle_beta   90.00
_cell.angle_gamma   90.00
#
_symmetry.space_group_name_H-M   'P 1'
#
loop_
_entity.id
_entity.type
_entity.pdbx_description
1 polymer ?
#
loop_
_entity_poly.entity_id
_entity_poly.type
_entity_poly.pdbx_seq_one_letter_code
_entity_poly.pdbx_strand_id
1 'polypeptide(L)'
;MTEKREYPPAVLVHSADCPDVATLRRSGTALIPMITPAIARTHPNGRMHKCFHFTLQSRGVVETVQYPPHPYEESTVVYDDASMPLCAVCMGTHGVLDRLILPPGVRG
;
A
#
# COMPACT_ATOMS: atom_id res chain seq x y z
N MET A 1 12.41 5.43 -21.12
CA MET A 1 12.66 5.69 -19.68
C MET A 1 11.30 5.77 -19.02
N THR A 2 11.06 5.01 -17.95
CA THR A 2 9.79 5.06 -17.21
C THR A 2 9.76 6.34 -16.38
N GLU A 3 8.64 7.07 -16.41
CA GLU A 3 8.45 8.27 -15.59
C GLU A 3 8.52 7.91 -14.11
N LYS A 4 9.26 8.71 -13.34
CA LYS A 4 9.44 8.50 -11.91
C LYS A 4 8.21 9.04 -11.14
N ARG A 5 7.68 8.28 -10.19
CA ARG A 5 6.49 8.63 -9.39
C ARG A 5 6.67 8.40 -7.89
N GLU A 6 5.89 9.16 -7.13
CA GLU A 6 5.66 8.91 -5.70
C GLU A 6 4.65 7.77 -5.52
N TYR A 7 4.79 7.04 -4.43
CA TYR A 7 3.91 5.94 -4.02
C TYR A 7 3.23 6.29 -2.69
N PRO A 8 1.89 6.29 -2.61
CA PRO A 8 1.21 6.41 -1.32
C PRO A 8 1.49 5.17 -0.46
N PRO A 9 1.20 5.19 0.86
CA PRO A 9 1.19 3.98 1.67
C PRO A 9 0.36 2.87 1.03
N ALA A 10 0.85 1.64 1.10
CA ALA A 10 0.23 0.51 0.43
C ALA A 10 -1.14 0.17 1.02
N VAL A 11 -2.05 -0.21 0.14
CA VAL A 11 -3.32 -0.81 0.53
C VAL A 11 -3.15 -2.31 0.75
N LEU A 12 -4.12 -2.93 1.41
CA LEU A 12 -4.23 -4.38 1.50
C LEU A 12 -5.34 -4.87 0.56
N VAL A 13 -5.04 -5.86 -0.27
CA VAL A 13 -5.96 -6.38 -1.29
C VAL A 13 -6.50 -7.74 -0.85
N HIS A 14 -7.82 -7.84 -0.75
CA HIS A 14 -8.53 -9.04 -0.33
C HIS A 14 -9.36 -9.63 -1.46
N SER A 15 -9.65 -10.93 -1.38
CA SER A 15 -10.80 -11.50 -2.08
C SER A 15 -12.09 -10.90 -1.51
N ALA A 16 -13.11 -10.75 -2.36
CA ALA A 16 -14.42 -10.24 -1.95
C ALA A 16 -15.11 -11.11 -0.88
N ASP A 17 -14.74 -12.39 -0.80
CA ASP A 17 -15.28 -13.39 0.13
C ASP A 17 -14.42 -13.57 1.40
N CYS A 18 -13.45 -12.68 1.61
CA CYS A 18 -12.60 -12.74 2.80
C CYS A 18 -13.41 -12.49 4.09
N PRO A 19 -13.20 -13.27 5.17
CA PRO A 19 -13.86 -13.03 6.45
C PRO A 19 -13.63 -11.62 7.02
N ASP A 20 -12.43 -11.07 6.81
CA ASP A 20 -12.08 -9.72 7.27
C ASP A 20 -12.87 -8.64 6.52
N VAL A 21 -13.10 -8.85 5.21
CA VAL A 21 -13.94 -7.98 4.38
C VAL A 21 -15.39 -7.97 4.88
N ALA A 22 -15.92 -9.12 5.30
CA ALA A 22 -17.24 -9.20 5.90
C ALA A 22 -17.31 -8.39 7.21
N THR A 23 -16.26 -8.43 8.03
CA THR A 23 -16.17 -7.62 9.25
C THR A 23 -16.09 -6.13 8.95
N LEU A 24 -15.25 -5.71 8.00
CA LEU A 24 -15.12 -4.31 7.58
C LEU A 24 -16.42 -3.74 7.03
N ARG A 25 -17.17 -4.52 6.23
CA ARG A 25 -18.49 -4.12 5.75
C ARG A 25 -19.48 -3.92 6.90
N ARG A 26 -19.46 -4.80 7.91
CA ARG A 26 -20.33 -4.68 9.10
C ARG A 26 -19.98 -3.44 9.95
N SER A 27 -18.73 -3.01 9.96
CA SER A 27 -18.33 -1.76 10.61
C SER A 27 -18.62 -0.50 9.79
N GLY A 28 -19.30 -0.63 8.64
CA GLY A 28 -19.70 0.49 7.79
C GLY A 28 -18.70 0.87 6.70
N THR A 29 -17.62 0.10 6.50
CA THR A 29 -16.64 0.37 5.44
C THR A 29 -17.20 -0.03 4.09
N ALA A 30 -17.32 0.93 3.17
CA ALA A 30 -17.74 0.70 1.80
C ALA A 30 -16.59 0.10 0.98
N LEU A 31 -16.60 -1.23 0.79
CA LEU A 31 -15.59 -1.95 0.02
C LEU A 31 -16.14 -2.37 -1.35
N ILE A 32 -15.74 -1.63 -2.39
CA ILE A 32 -16.19 -1.82 -3.77
C ILE A 32 -15.28 -2.84 -4.48
N PRO A 33 -15.82 -3.96 -5.00
CA PRO A 33 -15.02 -4.92 -5.76
C PRO A 33 -14.51 -4.33 -7.08
N MET A 34 -13.21 -4.42 -7.31
CA MET A 34 -12.52 -3.99 -8.52
C MET A 34 -11.94 -5.19 -9.27
N ILE A 35 -11.81 -5.08 -10.59
CA ILE A 35 -11.09 -6.11 -11.38
C ILE A 35 -9.59 -6.06 -11.06
N THR A 36 -8.95 -7.22 -10.98
CA THR A 36 -7.53 -7.32 -10.58
C THR A 36 -6.58 -6.43 -11.40
N PRO A 37 -6.71 -6.33 -12.74
CA PRO A 37 -5.86 -5.43 -13.51
C PRO A 37 -6.05 -3.94 -13.17
N ALA A 38 -7.25 -3.53 -12.73
CA ALA A 38 -7.48 -2.16 -12.30
C ALA A 38 -6.78 -1.90 -10.97
N ILE A 39 -6.87 -2.84 -10.02
CA ILE A 39 -6.17 -2.78 -8.72
C ILE A 39 -4.66 -2.65 -8.93
N ALA A 40 -4.07 -3.50 -9.78
CA ALA A 40 -2.63 -3.46 -10.05
C ALA A 40 -2.18 -2.13 -10.68
N ARG A 41 -3.04 -1.47 -11.46
CA ARG A 41 -2.72 -0.15 -12.05
C ARG A 41 -2.84 0.99 -11.04
N THR A 42 -3.88 1.00 -10.21
CA THR A 42 -4.15 2.11 -9.28
C THR A 42 -3.42 1.96 -7.94
N HIS A 43 -3.09 0.72 -7.55
CA HIS A 43 -2.39 0.36 -6.32
C HIS A 43 -1.19 -0.57 -6.63
N PRO A 44 -0.22 -0.07 -7.38
CA PRO A 44 0.95 -0.84 -7.83
C PRO A 44 1.80 -1.43 -6.70
N ASN A 45 1.85 -0.76 -5.55
CA ASN A 45 2.52 -1.23 -4.32
C ASN A 45 1.56 -1.94 -3.35
N GLY A 46 0.32 -2.22 -3.77
CA GLY A 46 -0.68 -2.89 -2.94
C GLY A 46 -0.20 -4.27 -2.50
N ARG A 47 -0.40 -4.59 -1.22
CA ARG A 47 -0.03 -5.88 -0.64
C ARG A 47 -1.17 -6.84 -0.78
N MET A 48 -0.88 -8.10 -1.13
CA MET A 48 -1.89 -9.14 -1.19
C MET A 48 -2.13 -9.70 0.21
N HIS A 49 -3.39 -9.72 0.66
CA HIS A 49 -3.77 -10.52 1.80
C HIS A 49 -3.70 -12.02 1.44
N LYS A 50 -3.51 -12.89 2.42
CA LYS A 50 -3.44 -14.36 2.22
C LYS A 50 -4.64 -14.97 1.51
N CYS A 51 -5.79 -14.27 1.49
CA CYS A 51 -7.01 -14.73 0.79
C CYS A 51 -7.05 -14.33 -0.70
N PHE A 52 -6.04 -13.62 -1.20
CA PHE A 52 -6.00 -13.07 -2.54
C PHE A 52 -4.67 -13.36 -3.22
N HIS A 53 -4.70 -13.72 -4.50
CA HIS A 53 -3.54 -13.84 -5.35
C HIS A 53 -3.86 -13.31 -6.75
N PHE A 54 -3.08 -12.36 -7.26
CA PHE A 54 -3.46 -11.64 -8.49
C PHE A 54 -3.61 -12.53 -9.73
N THR A 55 -3.00 -13.72 -9.75
CA THR A 55 -3.14 -14.69 -10.84
C THR A 55 -4.33 -15.65 -10.69
N LEU A 56 -4.90 -15.78 -9.48
CA LEU A 56 -5.97 -16.74 -9.19
C LEU A 56 -7.35 -16.08 -9.11
N GLN A 57 -7.41 -14.79 -8.76
CA GLN A 57 -8.65 -14.05 -8.63
C GLN A 57 -8.81 -12.99 -9.73
N SER A 58 -10.00 -12.92 -10.33
CA SER A 58 -10.36 -11.91 -11.33
C SER A 58 -10.79 -10.57 -10.73
N ARG A 59 -11.18 -10.56 -9.44
CA ARG A 59 -11.62 -9.38 -8.70
C ARG A 59 -11.12 -9.42 -7.26
N GLY A 60 -10.87 -8.25 -6.70
CA GLY A 60 -10.54 -8.06 -5.29
C GLY A 60 -11.22 -6.81 -4.73
N VAL A 61 -11.08 -6.61 -3.42
CA VAL A 61 -11.45 -5.36 -2.74
C VAL A 61 -10.20 -4.76 -2.11
N VAL A 62 -10.17 -3.43 -2.07
CA VAL A 62 -9.04 -2.66 -1.55
C VAL A 62 -9.37 -2.14 -0.16
N GLU A 63 -8.57 -2.50 0.83
CA GLU A 63 -8.62 -1.96 2.19
C GLU A 63 -7.52 -0.91 2.37
N THR A 64 -7.91 0.29 2.79
CA THR A 64 -6.95 1.32 3.23
C THR A 64 -6.40 0.93 4.59
N VAL A 65 -5.08 0.72 4.67
CA VAL A 65 -4.39 0.40 5.92
C VAL A 65 -3.97 1.69 6.62
N GLN A 66 -4.28 1.80 7.91
CA GLN A 66 -3.76 2.87 8.75
C GLN A 66 -2.35 2.51 9.23
N TYR A 67 -1.34 3.14 8.65
CA TYR A 67 0.03 3.05 9.14
C TYR A 67 0.24 4.13 10.21
N PRO A 68 0.56 3.76 11.47
CA PRO A 68 0.93 4.75 12.48
C PRO A 68 2.22 5.47 12.06
N PRO A 69 2.50 6.68 12.57
CA PRO A 69 3.78 7.34 12.32
C PRO A 69 4.95 6.42 12.65
N HIS A 70 5.87 6.24 11.70
CA HIS A 70 7.02 5.34 11.83
C HIS A 70 8.27 5.96 11.20
N PRO A 71 9.47 5.57 11.65
CA PRO A 71 10.70 5.93 10.96
C PRO A 71 10.72 5.34 9.55
N TYR A 72 11.48 5.95 8.66
CA TYR A 72 11.75 5.38 7.36
C TYR A 72 12.72 4.20 7.48
N GLU A 73 12.36 3.08 6.87
CA GLU A 73 13.22 1.91 6.70
C GLU A 73 13.23 1.56 5.22
N GLU A 74 14.39 1.43 4.60
CA GLU A 74 14.45 1.16 3.16
C GLU A 74 13.96 -0.26 2.82
N SER A 75 13.03 -0.36 1.87
CA SER A 75 12.52 -1.64 1.38
C SER A 75 13.53 -2.33 0.47
N THR A 76 13.62 -3.66 0.58
CA THR A 76 14.38 -4.49 -0.36
C THR A 76 13.65 -4.72 -1.68
N VAL A 77 12.36 -4.37 -1.75
CA VAL A 77 11.56 -4.47 -2.98
C VAL A 77 11.75 -3.20 -3.80
N VAL A 78 12.29 -3.35 -5.00
CA VAL A 78 12.60 -2.23 -5.91
C VAL A 78 11.49 -2.04 -6.92
N TYR A 79 11.08 -0.79 -7.12
CA TYR A 79 10.14 -0.36 -8.15
C TYR A 79 10.88 0.60 -9.09
N ASP A 80 11.07 0.20 -10.34
CA ASP A 80 11.89 0.96 -11.31
C ASP A 80 11.33 2.34 -11.63
N ASP A 81 10.02 2.52 -11.49
CA ASP A 81 9.29 3.77 -11.68
C ASP A 81 9.16 4.57 -10.37
N ALA A 82 9.64 4.08 -9.22
CA ALA A 82 9.63 4.87 -8.00
C ALA A 82 10.68 5.98 -8.07
N SER A 83 10.26 7.20 -7.72
CA SER A 83 11.13 8.37 -7.58
C SER A 83 12.24 8.15 -6.55
N MET A 84 11.96 7.33 -5.53
CA MET A 84 12.85 6.96 -4.45
C MET A 84 12.55 5.52 -3.95
N PRO A 85 13.48 4.88 -3.20
CA PRO A 85 13.18 3.58 -2.59
C PRO A 85 12.00 3.67 -1.61
N LEU A 86 11.09 2.70 -1.70
CA LEU A 86 9.91 2.60 -0.84
C LEU A 86 10.31 2.27 0.62
N CYS A 87 9.43 2.58 1.57
CA CYS A 87 9.59 2.20 2.96
C CYS A 87 9.20 0.72 3.19
N ALA A 88 9.98 -0.06 3.93
CA ALA A 88 9.69 -1.46 4.26
C ALA A 88 8.41 -1.64 5.08
N VAL A 89 8.02 -0.62 5.86
CA VAL A 89 6.85 -0.65 6.75
C VAL A 89 5.56 -0.39 5.99
N CYS A 90 5.44 0.79 5.37
CA CYS A 90 4.22 1.22 4.68
C CYS A 90 4.23 0.97 3.18
N MET A 91 5.37 0.59 2.59
CA MET A 91 5.55 0.42 1.14
C MET A 91 5.21 1.68 0.33
N GLY A 92 5.19 2.86 0.94
CA GLY A 92 5.08 4.15 0.27
C GLY A 92 6.44 4.82 0.12
N THR A 93 6.52 5.85 -0.72
CA THR A 93 7.64 6.79 -0.71
C THR A 93 7.40 7.81 0.40
N HIS A 94 8.41 8.00 1.25
CA HIS A 94 8.44 9.06 2.26
C HIS A 94 9.03 10.32 1.66
N GLY A 95 8.65 11.51 2.15
CA GLY A 95 9.33 12.76 1.74
C GLY A 95 10.82 12.74 2.13
N VAL A 96 11.65 13.56 1.46
CA VAL A 96 13.10 13.63 1.73
C VAL A 96 13.41 13.91 3.21
N LEU A 97 12.61 14.75 3.86
CA LEU A 97 12.77 15.09 5.28
C LEU A 97 12.48 13.93 6.23
N ASP A 98 11.60 12.99 5.85
CA ASP A 98 11.26 11.84 6.67
C ASP A 98 12.34 10.75 6.66
N ARG A 99 13.28 10.82 5.71
CA ARG A 99 14.46 9.94 5.62
C ARG A 99 15.66 10.49 6.38
N LEU A 100 15.68 11.80 6.64
CA LEU A 100 16.70 12.37 7.51
C LEU A 100 16.41 11.89 8.93
N ILE A 101 17.36 11.18 9.54
CA ILE A 101 17.38 10.97 10.99
C ILE A 101 17.61 12.36 11.60
N LEU A 102 16.55 13.15 11.71
CA LEU A 102 16.61 14.46 12.32
C LEU A 102 16.76 14.25 13.83
N PRO A 103 17.68 14.97 14.50
CA PRO A 103 17.76 14.94 15.94
C PRO A 103 16.41 15.32 16.56
N PRO A 104 16.04 14.74 17.72
CA PRO A 104 14.78 15.06 18.38
C PRO A 104 14.70 16.58 18.63
N GLY A 105 13.73 17.25 18.02
CA GLY A 105 13.52 18.71 18.13
C GLY A 105 13.20 19.46 16.83
N VAL A 106 13.30 18.82 15.66
CA VAL A 106 13.07 19.49 14.36
C VAL A 106 11.66 19.29 13.79
N ARG A 107 10.86 18.38 14.37
CA ARG A 107 9.44 18.21 14.03
C ARG A 107 8.60 19.13 14.92
N GLY A 108 8.62 20.43 14.61
CA GLY A 108 7.73 21.46 15.16
C GLY A 108 6.54 21.70 14.25
#